data_AF-A0A8K0L768-F1
#
_entry.id   AF-A0A8K0L768-F1
#
_cell.length_a   1.000
_cell.length_b   1.000
_cell.length_c   1.000
_cell.angle_alpha   90.00
_cell.angle_beta   90.00
_cell.angle_gamma   90.00
#
_symmetry.space_group_name_H-M   'P 1'
#
loop_
_entity.id
_entity.type
_entity.pdbx_description
1 polymer ?
#
loop_
_entity_poly.entity_id
_entity_poly.type
_entity_poly.pdbx_seq_one_letter_code
_entity_poly.pdbx_strand_id
1 'polypeptide(L)'
;MAAIRLAPRWSSPVASSPSTFICRNCRSRLVPSARQFQTSQPQLASAQERGLLDESAPRSNPFAPGLGESEDGQRTPRGRRRRSGGDPGYTPAKTMDGLDWVGTKKWAEKIRDPKDRFEGWSRAGPAQVRPDNVQYFLEKITSDAFGGTEPAFDEASRLKVQQSVAKVTGIRLSDVQVQQIKSIKDLKRALMTKQREQKFSETFARGRDAELRGLPNVTISDSRVTMMDKENQRGRWKVIEQALRARGLPVLKKDATRQKLLL
;
A
#
# COMPACT_ATOMS: atom_id res chain seq x y z
N MET A 1 -66.23 38.43 18.50
CA MET A 1 -65.82 37.13 17.94
C MET A 1 -64.30 37.11 17.90
N ALA A 2 -63.62 36.77 18.99
CA ALA A 2 -63.25 35.41 19.39
C ALA A 2 -62.41 34.69 18.33
N ALA A 3 -61.08 34.78 18.47
CA ALA A 3 -60.16 33.76 17.98
C ALA A 3 -59.11 33.54 19.07
N ILE A 4 -59.08 32.29 19.53
CA ILE A 4 -58.34 31.73 20.66
C ILE A 4 -57.25 30.82 20.06
N ARG A 5 -56.14 30.63 20.81
CA ARG A 5 -55.14 29.52 20.74
C ARG A 5 -54.09 29.62 19.60
N LEU A 6 -52.80 29.33 19.77
CA LEU A 6 -51.99 28.66 20.81
C LEU A 6 -50.54 29.17 20.75
N ALA A 7 -49.91 29.31 21.92
CA ALA A 7 -48.47 29.55 22.05
C ALA A 7 -47.66 28.27 21.77
N PRO A 8 -46.53 28.32 21.03
CA PRO A 8 -45.59 27.22 21.00
C PRO A 8 -44.75 27.21 22.28
N ARG A 9 -44.99 26.14 23.04
CA ARG A 9 -44.30 25.61 24.19
C ARG A 9 -42.78 25.63 24.01
N TRP A 10 -42.07 26.25 24.96
CA TRP A 10 -40.62 26.21 25.07
C TRP A 10 -40.13 24.77 25.17
N SER A 11 -39.45 24.29 24.15
CA SER A 11 -38.62 23.09 24.21
C SER A 11 -37.25 23.48 24.75
N SER A 12 -37.02 23.21 26.04
CA SER A 12 -35.70 23.25 26.65
C SER A 12 -34.76 22.28 25.91
N PRO A 13 -33.58 22.70 25.44
CA PRO A 13 -32.55 21.73 25.11
C PRO A 13 -32.10 21.08 26.42
N VAL A 14 -32.25 19.74 26.48
CA VAL A 14 -31.57 18.91 27.46
C VAL A 14 -30.08 19.23 27.32
N ALA A 15 -29.53 19.94 28.30
CA ALA A 15 -28.11 20.18 28.41
C ALA A 15 -27.43 18.83 28.66
N SER A 16 -26.99 18.17 27.58
CA SER A 16 -26.01 17.09 27.70
C SER A 16 -24.72 17.72 28.22
N SER A 17 -24.44 17.51 29.50
CA SER A 17 -23.17 17.91 30.09
C SER A 17 -22.03 17.32 29.25
N PRO A 18 -21.07 18.13 28.77
CA PRO A 18 -19.95 17.59 28.02
C PRO A 18 -19.14 16.71 28.97
N SER A 19 -19.02 15.42 28.66
CA SER A 19 -18.15 14.51 29.39
C SER A 19 -16.70 14.96 29.20
N THR A 20 -16.17 15.71 30.17
CA THR A 20 -14.77 16.11 30.20
C THR A 20 -13.90 14.88 30.48
N PHE A 21 -13.24 14.36 29.44
CA PHE A 21 -12.20 13.37 29.62
C PHE A 21 -10.90 14.07 30.04
N ILE A 22 -10.48 13.84 31.27
CA ILE A 22 -9.19 14.29 31.80
C ILE A 22 -8.19 13.15 31.59
N CYS A 23 -7.19 13.35 30.75
CA CYS A 23 -6.10 12.40 30.62
C CYS A 23 -5.32 12.32 31.95
N ARG A 24 -5.31 11.14 32.58
CA ARG A 24 -4.63 10.90 33.87
C ARG A 24 -3.13 11.20 33.85
N ASN A 25 -2.50 11.18 32.68
CA ASN A 25 -1.04 11.31 32.57
C ASN A 25 -0.56 12.76 32.33
N CYS A 26 -1.40 13.65 31.82
CA CYS A 26 -0.97 15.01 31.43
C CYS A 26 -1.91 16.14 31.86
N ARG A 27 -3.05 15.87 32.51
CA ARG A 27 -3.99 16.85 33.09
C ARG A 27 -4.47 17.99 32.16
N SER A 28 -4.17 17.98 30.86
CA SER A 28 -4.65 19.00 29.94
C SER A 28 -6.08 18.69 29.46
N ARG A 29 -6.92 19.73 29.39
CA ARG A 29 -8.28 19.67 28.84
C ARG A 29 -8.16 19.77 27.32
N LEU A 30 -8.52 18.71 26.59
CA LEU A 30 -8.61 18.77 25.13
C LEU A 30 -10.01 19.26 24.72
N VAL A 31 -10.05 20.29 23.88
CA VAL A 31 -11.28 20.80 23.27
C VAL A 31 -11.74 19.79 22.21
N PRO A 32 -13.02 19.34 22.21
CA PRO A 32 -13.49 18.36 21.24
C PRO A 32 -13.66 19.02 19.86
N SER A 33 -12.64 18.91 19.01
CA SER A 33 -12.78 19.11 17.57
C SER A 33 -13.19 17.77 16.94
N ALA A 34 -14.39 17.73 16.41
CA ALA A 34 -15.03 16.54 15.88
C ALA A 34 -14.35 16.03 14.61
N ARG A 35 -13.56 14.97 14.73
CA ARG A 35 -13.45 13.88 13.73
C ARG A 35 -13.26 12.56 14.48
N GLN A 36 -14.38 11.91 14.79
CA GLN A 36 -14.38 10.53 15.27
C GLN A 36 -13.96 9.62 14.11
N PHE A 37 -12.71 9.19 14.10
CA PHE A 37 -12.34 7.97 13.38
C PHE A 37 -12.81 6.80 14.22
N GLN A 38 -13.86 6.12 13.77
CA GLN A 38 -14.29 4.84 14.33
C GLN A 38 -13.21 3.82 14.03
N THR A 39 -12.39 3.47 15.03
CA THR A 39 -11.58 2.26 14.99
C THR A 39 -12.49 1.12 15.44
N SER A 40 -12.85 0.24 14.52
CA SER A 40 -13.48 -1.04 14.84
C SER A 40 -12.49 -1.86 15.68
N GLN A 41 -12.85 -2.16 16.92
CA GLN A 41 -12.13 -3.15 17.71
C GLN A 41 -12.44 -4.55 17.15
N PRO A 42 -11.45 -5.46 17.11
CA PRO A 42 -11.71 -6.86 16.82
C PRO A 42 -12.40 -7.50 18.03
N GLN A 43 -13.65 -7.92 17.87
CA GLN A 43 -14.28 -8.78 18.86
C GLN A 43 -13.59 -10.15 18.85
N LEU A 44 -12.93 -10.45 19.96
CA LEU A 44 -12.56 -11.79 20.36
C LEU A 44 -13.82 -12.66 20.40
N ALA A 45 -13.91 -13.61 19.47
CA ALA A 45 -14.95 -14.62 19.48
C ALA A 45 -14.72 -15.53 20.71
N SER A 46 -15.54 -15.36 21.74
CA SER A 46 -15.66 -16.33 22.81
C SER A 46 -16.28 -17.61 22.24
N ALA A 47 -15.51 -18.69 22.30
CA ALA A 47 -15.98 -20.04 22.06
C ALA A 47 -17.13 -20.35 23.02
N GLN A 48 -18.34 -20.39 22.49
CA GLN A 48 -19.51 -20.88 23.21
C GLN A 48 -19.72 -22.33 22.78
N GLU A 49 -19.17 -23.24 23.57
CA GLU A 49 -19.57 -24.64 23.59
C GLU A 49 -21.08 -24.70 23.86
N ARG A 50 -21.84 -25.14 22.86
CA ARG A 50 -23.13 -25.78 23.06
C ARG A 50 -23.14 -27.05 22.24
N GLY A 51 -22.98 -28.16 22.95
CA GLY A 51 -23.21 -29.48 22.43
C GLY A 51 -24.65 -29.63 21.98
N LEU A 52 -24.82 -30.29 20.85
CA LEU A 52 -25.92 -31.19 20.54
C LEU A 52 -25.31 -32.25 19.62
N LEU A 53 -24.95 -33.37 20.22
CA LEU A 53 -24.62 -34.60 19.53
C LEU A 53 -25.92 -35.09 18.88
N ASP A 54 -26.02 -34.95 17.57
CA ASP A 54 -26.87 -35.80 16.75
C ASP A 54 -25.96 -36.83 16.08
N GLU A 55 -25.95 -38.02 16.67
CA GLU A 55 -25.09 -39.15 16.34
C GLU A 55 -25.74 -40.03 15.26
N SER A 56 -26.19 -39.39 14.17
CA SER A 56 -26.97 -40.09 13.13
C SER A 56 -26.76 -39.56 11.70
N ALA A 57 -25.62 -38.95 11.38
CA ALA A 57 -25.29 -38.57 10.01
C ALA A 57 -24.00 -39.24 9.51
N PRO A 58 -24.01 -39.94 8.36
CA PRO A 58 -22.79 -40.53 7.82
C PRO A 58 -21.80 -39.41 7.49
N ARG A 59 -20.62 -39.46 8.12
CA ARG A 59 -19.50 -38.55 7.87
C ARG A 59 -19.02 -38.73 6.43
N SER A 60 -19.54 -37.92 5.50
CA SER A 60 -19.03 -37.88 4.14
C SER A 60 -17.70 -37.11 4.13
N ASN A 61 -16.67 -37.76 3.58
CA ASN A 61 -15.31 -37.25 3.51
C ASN A 61 -15.28 -36.07 2.51
N PRO A 62 -14.91 -34.83 2.92
CA PRO A 62 -14.98 -33.64 2.06
C PRO A 62 -13.97 -33.65 0.89
N PHE A 63 -13.15 -34.69 0.78
CA PHE A 63 -12.16 -34.88 -0.29
C PHE A 63 -12.42 -36.10 -1.19
N ALA A 64 -13.58 -36.75 -1.08
CA ALA A 64 -13.94 -37.81 -2.02
C ALA A 64 -14.18 -37.22 -3.43
N PRO A 65 -13.42 -37.62 -4.46
CA PRO A 65 -13.60 -37.11 -5.80
C PRO A 65 -14.77 -37.84 -6.45
N GLY A 66 -15.91 -37.14 -6.56
CA GLY A 66 -17.04 -37.48 -7.43
C GLY A 66 -17.74 -38.79 -7.09
N LEU A 67 -18.87 -38.70 -6.38
CA LEU A 67 -20.01 -39.62 -6.51
C LEU A 67 -21.15 -39.04 -5.64
N GLY A 68 -22.06 -38.34 -6.28
CA GLY A 68 -23.18 -37.65 -5.64
C GLY A 68 -23.98 -36.81 -6.62
N GLU A 69 -24.16 -37.30 -7.86
CA GLU A 69 -25.20 -36.78 -8.74
C GLU A 69 -26.42 -37.68 -8.55
N SER A 70 -27.24 -37.36 -7.55
CA SER A 70 -28.64 -37.73 -7.57
C SER A 70 -29.37 -36.70 -8.42
N GLU A 71 -29.90 -37.15 -9.55
CA GLU A 71 -30.77 -36.41 -10.45
C GLU A 71 -32.10 -36.08 -9.76
N ASP A 72 -32.11 -35.16 -8.82
CA ASP A 72 -33.36 -34.57 -8.35
C ASP A 72 -33.19 -33.07 -8.19
N GLY A 73 -33.77 -32.35 -9.14
CA GLY A 73 -33.74 -30.90 -9.19
C GLY A 73 -34.57 -30.29 -8.07
N GLN A 74 -33.93 -29.46 -7.24
CA GLN A 74 -34.62 -28.35 -6.60
C GLN A 74 -33.68 -27.15 -6.41
N ARG A 75 -34.19 -26.01 -6.89
CA ARG A 75 -33.51 -24.71 -6.97
C ARG A 75 -33.23 -24.16 -5.57
N THR A 76 -32.02 -23.69 -5.32
CA THR A 76 -31.74 -22.73 -4.24
C THR A 76 -31.50 -21.34 -4.82
N PRO A 77 -32.14 -20.27 -4.31
CA PRO A 77 -31.95 -18.91 -4.79
C PRO A 77 -30.85 -18.24 -3.96
N ARG A 78 -29.59 -18.58 -4.21
CA ARG A 78 -28.44 -17.75 -3.80
C ARG A 78 -27.24 -18.15 -4.65
N GLY A 79 -26.85 -17.24 -5.53
CA GLY A 79 -25.86 -17.44 -6.59
C GLY A 79 -24.47 -17.85 -6.09
N ARG A 80 -24.30 -19.13 -5.75
CA ARG A 80 -23.02 -19.80 -5.97
C ARG A 80 -22.86 -19.89 -7.47
N ARG A 81 -21.90 -19.13 -8.03
CA ARG A 81 -21.38 -19.41 -9.36
C ARG A 81 -21.12 -20.92 -9.41
N ARG A 82 -21.84 -21.65 -10.26
CA ARG A 82 -21.45 -23.00 -10.65
C ARG A 82 -19.98 -22.89 -11.01
N ARG A 83 -19.10 -23.58 -10.27
CA ARG A 83 -17.73 -23.79 -10.73
C ARG A 83 -17.92 -24.52 -12.06
N SER A 84 -17.70 -23.80 -13.16
CA SER A 84 -17.57 -24.38 -14.49
C SER A 84 -16.70 -25.62 -14.34
N GLY A 85 -17.16 -26.73 -14.92
CA GLY A 85 -16.49 -28.02 -14.84
C GLY A 85 -14.98 -27.86 -15.00
N GLY A 86 -14.23 -28.58 -14.17
CA GLY A 86 -12.77 -28.58 -14.27
C GLY A 86 -12.33 -28.82 -15.71
N ASP A 87 -11.19 -28.24 -16.09
CA ASP A 87 -10.69 -28.33 -17.45
C ASP A 87 -10.77 -29.78 -17.96
N PRO A 88 -11.43 -30.07 -19.09
CA PRO A 88 -11.66 -31.44 -19.56
C PRO A 88 -10.36 -32.19 -19.91
N GLY A 89 -9.22 -31.50 -19.93
CA GLY A 89 -7.88 -32.09 -20.07
C GLY A 89 -7.13 -32.28 -18.74
N TYR A 90 -7.71 -31.97 -17.59
CA TYR A 90 -7.05 -32.14 -16.30
C TYR A 90 -7.10 -33.61 -15.85
N THR A 91 -6.01 -34.32 -16.02
CA THR A 91 -5.82 -35.64 -15.40
C THR A 91 -5.13 -35.47 -14.04
N PRO A 92 -5.79 -35.80 -12.91
CA PRO A 92 -5.14 -35.76 -11.61
C PRO A 92 -3.95 -36.71 -11.60
N ALA A 93 -2.82 -36.27 -11.07
CA ALA A 93 -1.62 -37.10 -10.96
C ALA A 93 -1.92 -38.29 -10.05
N LYS A 94 -1.73 -39.51 -10.57
CA LYS A 94 -1.97 -40.76 -9.83
C LYS A 94 -0.71 -41.26 -9.09
N THR A 95 0.46 -40.81 -9.52
CA THR A 95 1.76 -41.16 -8.94
C THR A 95 2.51 -39.90 -8.51
N MET A 96 3.42 -40.04 -7.54
CA MET A 96 4.22 -38.92 -7.03
C MET A 96 5.06 -38.26 -8.14
N ASP A 97 5.51 -39.03 -9.12
CA ASP A 97 6.25 -38.55 -10.30
C ASP A 97 5.40 -37.60 -11.18
N GLY A 98 4.07 -37.72 -11.15
CA GLY A 98 3.15 -36.81 -11.82
C GLY A 98 3.03 -35.43 -11.16
N LEU A 99 3.59 -35.27 -9.96
CA LEU A 99 3.74 -33.99 -9.27
C LEU A 99 5.11 -33.35 -9.50
N ASP A 100 5.99 -33.94 -10.31
CA ASP A 100 7.36 -33.42 -10.48
C ASP A 100 7.45 -31.99 -11.04
N TRP A 101 6.37 -31.51 -11.65
CA TRP A 101 6.22 -30.14 -12.14
C TRP A 101 5.83 -29.13 -11.04
N VAL A 102 5.50 -29.55 -9.81
CA VAL A 102 5.24 -28.69 -8.64
C VAL A 102 5.97 -29.24 -7.41
N GLY A 103 6.92 -28.47 -6.87
CA GLY A 103 7.56 -28.80 -5.58
C GLY A 103 8.88 -29.58 -5.67
N THR A 104 9.32 -30.00 -6.86
CA THR A 104 10.69 -30.53 -7.04
C THR A 104 11.73 -29.42 -6.95
N LYS A 105 12.99 -29.80 -6.68
CA LYS A 105 14.13 -28.86 -6.67
C LYS A 105 14.25 -28.11 -8.00
N LYS A 106 13.96 -28.77 -9.13
CA LYS A 106 13.92 -28.15 -10.47
C LYS A 106 12.80 -27.12 -10.63
N TRP A 107 11.63 -27.37 -10.04
CA TRP A 107 10.54 -26.37 -10.00
C TRP A 107 10.92 -25.17 -9.14
N ALA A 108 11.51 -25.41 -7.96
CA ALA A 108 12.00 -24.34 -7.10
C ALA A 108 13.12 -23.53 -7.76
N GLU A 109 14.01 -24.16 -8.53
CA GLU A 109 15.05 -23.50 -9.33
C GLU A 109 14.44 -22.69 -10.48
N LYS A 110 13.45 -23.22 -11.22
CA LYS A 110 12.73 -22.46 -12.26
C LYS A 110 11.94 -21.26 -11.73
N ILE A 111 11.43 -21.33 -10.50
CA ILE A 111 10.78 -20.20 -9.82
C ILE A 111 11.82 -19.21 -9.27
N ARG A 112 12.97 -19.72 -8.81
CA ARG A 112 14.08 -18.90 -8.32
C ARG A 112 14.89 -18.26 -9.43
N ASP A 113 14.73 -18.70 -10.68
CA ASP A 113 15.38 -18.07 -11.82
C ASP A 113 15.03 -16.58 -11.82
N PRO A 114 16.00 -15.69 -11.54
CA PRO A 114 15.75 -14.26 -11.32
C PRO A 114 15.39 -13.50 -12.60
N LYS A 115 15.17 -14.23 -13.69
CA LYS A 115 14.62 -13.72 -14.96
C LYS A 115 13.11 -13.82 -14.89
N ASP A 116 12.48 -13.08 -13.98
CA ASP A 116 11.08 -12.74 -14.12
C ASP A 116 10.93 -12.14 -15.53
N ARG A 117 10.29 -12.87 -16.46
CA ARG A 117 10.08 -12.43 -17.86
C ARG A 117 9.03 -11.33 -17.96
N PHE A 118 8.82 -10.58 -16.88
CA PHE A 118 7.89 -9.48 -16.86
C PHE A 118 8.54 -8.28 -17.53
N GLU A 119 8.30 -8.17 -18.83
CA GLU A 119 8.55 -6.93 -19.54
C GLU A 119 7.44 -5.94 -19.17
N GLY A 120 7.76 -5.02 -18.26
CA GLY A 120 6.87 -3.91 -17.96
C GLY A 120 6.57 -3.12 -19.24
N TRP A 121 5.31 -2.70 -19.40
CA TRP A 121 4.89 -1.87 -20.53
C TRP A 121 5.41 -0.42 -20.44
N SER A 122 5.95 -0.02 -19.29
CA SER A 122 6.62 1.26 -19.06
C SER A 122 8.13 1.10 -19.23
N ARG A 123 8.83 2.19 -19.56
CA ARG A 123 10.30 2.21 -19.51
C ARG A 123 10.83 1.79 -18.13
N ALA A 124 12.00 1.17 -18.11
CA ALA A 124 12.67 0.71 -16.89
C ALA A 124 12.98 1.83 -15.88
N GLY A 125 13.11 3.08 -16.34
CA GLY A 125 13.28 4.25 -15.48
C GLY A 125 12.69 5.53 -16.09
N PRO A 126 12.38 6.54 -15.25
CA PRO A 126 11.84 7.80 -15.73
C PRO A 126 12.90 8.58 -16.51
N ALA A 127 12.52 9.09 -17.69
CA ALA A 127 13.33 9.99 -18.48
C ALA A 127 13.51 11.34 -17.77
N GLN A 128 14.69 11.95 -17.93
CA GLN A 128 14.92 13.31 -17.47
C GLN A 128 14.22 14.30 -18.42
N VAL A 129 12.99 14.66 -18.09
CA VAL A 129 12.23 15.67 -18.83
C VAL A 129 12.76 17.06 -18.46
N ARG A 130 13.49 17.69 -19.38
CA ARG A 130 14.04 19.05 -19.29
C ARG A 130 13.37 19.95 -20.33
N PRO A 131 13.27 21.28 -20.11
CA PRO A 131 12.66 22.20 -21.08
C PRO A 131 13.14 22.00 -22.52
N ASP A 132 14.43 21.73 -22.69
CA ASP A 132 15.08 21.53 -23.99
C ASP A 132 14.57 20.29 -24.75
N ASN A 133 14.24 19.22 -24.02
CA ASN A 133 13.85 17.92 -24.59
C ASN A 133 12.34 17.66 -24.51
N VAL A 134 11.59 18.49 -23.78
CA VAL A 134 10.14 18.29 -23.59
C VAL A 134 9.40 18.29 -24.91
N GLN A 135 9.81 19.14 -25.86
CA GLN A 135 9.14 19.23 -27.16
C GLN A 135 9.23 17.91 -27.95
N TYR A 136 10.42 17.28 -27.95
CA TYR A 136 10.63 15.97 -28.56
C TYR A 136 9.74 14.89 -27.94
N PHE A 137 9.61 14.89 -26.60
CA PHE A 137 8.72 13.94 -25.93
C PHE A 137 7.25 14.19 -26.27
N LEU A 138 6.82 15.46 -26.32
CA LEU A 138 5.45 15.80 -26.68
C LEU A 138 5.11 15.33 -28.09
N GLU A 139 5.98 15.59 -29.06
CA GLU A 139 5.80 15.16 -30.46
C GLU A 139 5.68 13.63 -30.58
N LYS A 140 6.54 12.90 -29.86
CA LYS A 140 6.49 11.44 -29.81
C LYS A 140 5.22 10.90 -29.12
N ILE A 141 4.79 11.54 -28.05
CA ILE A 141 3.55 11.18 -27.35
C ILE A 141 2.34 11.46 -28.25
N THR A 142 2.32 12.61 -28.94
CA THR A 142 1.19 12.97 -29.81
C THR A 142 1.10 12.08 -31.04
N SER A 143 2.24 11.70 -31.62
CA SER A 143 2.26 10.73 -32.73
C SER A 143 1.78 9.35 -32.29
N ASP A 144 2.24 8.85 -31.14
CA ASP A 144 1.80 7.55 -30.61
C ASP A 144 0.31 7.54 -30.18
N ALA A 145 -0.19 8.63 -29.59
CA ALA A 145 -1.54 8.68 -29.02
C ALA A 145 -2.62 9.07 -30.03
N PHE A 146 -2.31 10.00 -30.94
CA PHE A 146 -3.28 10.60 -31.87
C PHE A 146 -2.99 10.29 -33.34
N GLY A 147 -1.84 9.69 -33.69
CA GLY A 147 -1.55 9.33 -35.08
C GLY A 147 -1.45 10.52 -36.04
N GLY A 148 -1.21 11.74 -35.54
CA GLY A 148 -1.08 12.95 -36.34
C GLY A 148 -2.36 13.77 -36.55
N THR A 149 -3.50 13.35 -36.00
CA THR A 149 -4.72 14.18 -35.96
C THR A 149 -4.64 15.23 -34.85
N GLU A 150 -5.48 16.27 -34.93
CA GLU A 150 -5.57 17.26 -33.85
C GLU A 150 -5.87 16.60 -32.49
N PRO A 151 -5.22 17.05 -31.41
CA PRO A 151 -5.27 16.40 -30.11
C PRO A 151 -6.61 16.67 -29.40
N ALA A 152 -7.59 15.80 -29.63
CA ALA A 152 -8.84 15.78 -28.85
C ALA A 152 -8.67 14.92 -27.59
N PHE A 153 -8.72 15.52 -26.39
CA PHE A 153 -8.56 14.83 -25.10
C PHE A 153 -9.87 14.20 -24.59
N ASP A 154 -10.46 13.34 -25.41
CA ASP A 154 -11.60 12.50 -25.08
C ASP A 154 -11.23 11.36 -24.11
N GLU A 155 -12.22 10.68 -23.55
CA GLU A 155 -11.99 9.61 -22.55
C GLU A 155 -11.12 8.47 -23.11
N ALA A 156 -11.34 8.06 -24.36
CA ALA A 156 -10.56 7.02 -25.01
C ALA A 156 -9.12 7.45 -25.36
N SER A 157 -8.92 8.73 -25.71
CA SER A 157 -7.59 9.24 -26.07
C SER A 157 -6.74 9.56 -24.84
N ARG A 158 -7.35 9.97 -23.72
CA ARG A 158 -6.66 10.18 -22.43
C ARG A 158 -5.90 8.94 -21.97
N LEU A 159 -6.51 7.76 -22.10
CA LEU A 159 -5.86 6.50 -21.75
C LEU A 159 -4.67 6.20 -22.68
N LYS A 160 -4.83 6.44 -23.99
CA LYS A 160 -3.72 6.31 -24.96
C LYS A 160 -2.59 7.30 -24.69
N VAL A 161 -2.92 8.53 -24.30
CA VAL A 161 -1.94 9.54 -23.86
C VAL A 161 -1.23 9.06 -22.59
N GLN A 162 -1.94 8.56 -21.58
CA GLN A 162 -1.31 8.05 -20.37
C GLN A 162 -0.38 6.86 -20.67
N GLN A 163 -0.81 5.94 -21.55
CA GLN A 163 0.01 4.80 -21.97
C GLN A 163 1.27 5.24 -22.73
N SER A 164 1.13 6.12 -23.70
CA SER A 164 2.26 6.65 -24.49
C SER A 164 3.22 7.46 -23.63
N VAL A 165 2.73 8.29 -22.71
CA VAL A 165 3.57 8.99 -21.72
C VAL A 165 4.42 8.01 -20.93
N ALA A 166 3.82 6.93 -20.40
CA ALA A 166 4.57 5.94 -19.62
C ALA A 166 5.51 5.07 -20.47
N LYS A 167 5.18 4.78 -21.73
CA LYS A 167 6.07 4.10 -22.69
C LYS A 167 7.27 4.98 -23.09
N VAL A 168 7.04 6.25 -23.37
CA VAL A 168 8.04 7.18 -23.91
C VAL A 168 8.91 7.77 -22.81
N THR A 169 8.30 8.19 -21.69
CA THR A 169 8.99 8.89 -20.60
C THR A 169 9.20 8.02 -19.37
N GLY A 170 8.49 6.90 -19.19
CA GLY A 170 8.53 6.14 -17.94
C GLY A 170 7.86 6.85 -16.75
N ILE A 171 7.29 8.04 -16.94
CA ILE A 171 6.54 8.77 -15.92
C ILE A 171 5.10 8.28 -15.92
N ARG A 172 4.53 8.06 -14.73
CA ARG A 172 3.12 7.71 -14.57
C ARG A 172 2.34 8.95 -14.14
N LEU A 173 1.40 9.38 -14.99
CA LEU A 173 0.44 10.42 -14.63
C LEU A 173 -0.65 9.81 -13.75
N SER A 174 -1.03 10.51 -12.67
CA SER A 174 -2.19 10.11 -11.88
C SER A 174 -3.47 10.34 -12.67
N ASP A 175 -4.52 9.59 -12.37
CA ASP A 175 -5.81 9.75 -13.06
C ASP A 175 -6.36 11.18 -12.92
N VAL A 176 -6.21 11.77 -11.73
CA VAL A 176 -6.56 13.19 -11.49
C VAL A 176 -5.80 14.13 -12.43
N GLN A 177 -4.50 13.89 -12.66
CA GLN A 177 -3.71 14.69 -13.61
C GLN A 177 -4.20 14.50 -15.04
N VAL A 178 -4.52 13.26 -15.44
CA VAL A 178 -5.01 12.95 -16.80
C VAL A 178 -6.36 13.62 -17.07
N GLN A 179 -7.26 13.65 -16.09
CA GLN A 179 -8.56 14.33 -16.20
C GLN A 179 -8.43 15.86 -16.32
N GLN A 180 -7.39 16.44 -15.71
CA GLN A 180 -7.13 17.88 -15.77
C GLN A 180 -6.49 18.32 -17.10
N ILE A 181 -5.87 17.41 -17.85
CA ILE A 181 -5.21 17.70 -19.11
C ILE A 181 -6.26 17.84 -20.22
N LYS A 182 -6.49 19.07 -20.67
CA LYS A 182 -7.39 19.38 -21.80
C LYS A 182 -6.62 19.81 -23.04
N SER A 183 -5.35 20.17 -22.90
CA SER A 183 -4.50 20.67 -23.98
C SER A 183 -3.08 20.09 -23.90
N ILE A 184 -2.35 20.15 -25.01
CA ILE A 184 -0.90 19.85 -25.05
C ILE A 184 -0.14 20.73 -24.05
N LYS A 185 -0.59 21.98 -23.82
CA LYS A 185 0.04 22.88 -22.84
C LYS A 185 -0.07 22.33 -21.40
N ASP A 186 -1.22 21.72 -21.07
CA ASP A 186 -1.43 21.10 -19.76
C ASP A 186 -0.61 19.83 -19.62
N LEU A 187 -0.50 19.04 -20.70
CA LEU A 187 0.38 17.86 -20.75
C LEU A 187 1.85 18.26 -20.55
N LYS A 188 2.30 19.32 -21.24
CA LYS A 188 3.64 19.91 -21.04
C LYS A 188 3.86 20.28 -19.58
N ARG A 189 2.89 20.97 -18.97
CA ARG A 189 2.96 21.38 -17.57
C ARG A 189 3.02 20.17 -16.63
N ALA A 190 2.23 19.13 -16.88
CA ALA A 190 2.22 17.91 -16.09
C ALA A 190 3.56 17.16 -16.16
N LEU A 191 4.17 17.10 -17.34
CA LEU A 191 5.48 16.47 -17.54
C LEU A 191 6.63 17.27 -16.91
N MET A 192 6.54 18.61 -16.90
CA MET A 192 7.53 19.48 -16.27
C MET A 192 7.36 19.60 -14.76
N THR A 193 6.20 19.24 -14.23
CA THR A 193 5.96 19.24 -12.79
C THR A 193 6.81 18.14 -12.16
N LYS A 194 7.71 18.53 -11.24
CA LYS A 194 8.66 17.61 -10.61
C LYS A 194 7.92 16.43 -9.98
N GLN A 195 8.10 15.26 -10.59
CA GLN A 195 7.50 14.01 -10.13
C GLN A 195 8.15 13.60 -8.82
N ARG A 196 7.36 13.74 -7.73
CA ARG A 196 7.69 13.46 -6.33
C ARG A 196 8.56 14.52 -5.65
N GLU A 197 8.01 15.07 -4.59
CA GLU A 197 8.79 15.81 -3.60
C GLU A 197 9.89 14.88 -3.07
N GLN A 198 11.12 15.38 -3.09
CA GLN A 198 12.25 14.64 -2.54
C GLN A 198 11.99 14.37 -1.06
N LYS A 199 12.65 13.34 -0.51
CA LYS A 199 12.56 13.07 0.93
C LYS A 199 12.81 14.36 1.68
N PHE A 200 12.06 14.60 2.75
CA PHE A 200 12.21 15.80 3.57
C PHE A 200 13.68 16.07 3.95
N SER A 201 14.47 15.02 4.23
CA SER A 201 15.91 15.18 4.46
C SER A 201 16.67 15.77 3.25
N GLU A 202 16.36 15.34 2.04
CA GLU A 202 16.95 15.86 0.81
C GLU A 202 16.51 17.30 0.50
N THR A 203 15.29 17.70 0.91
CA THR A 203 14.82 19.07 0.71
C THR A 203 15.57 20.06 1.59
N PHE A 204 15.83 19.68 2.84
CA PHE A 204 16.66 20.44 3.78
C PHE A 204 18.15 20.40 3.37
N ALA A 205 18.63 19.27 2.83
CA ALA A 205 20.01 19.14 2.38
C ALA A 205 20.35 20.05 1.19
N ARG A 206 19.38 20.27 0.28
CA ARG A 206 19.52 21.08 -0.94
C ARG A 206 19.46 22.60 -0.72
N GLY A 207 19.41 23.05 0.53
CA GLY A 207 19.57 24.47 0.86
C GLY A 207 18.31 25.32 0.74
N ARG A 208 17.11 24.72 0.64
CA ARG A 208 15.85 25.49 0.76
C ARG A 208 15.73 26.17 2.13
N ASP A 209 16.37 25.60 3.14
CA ASP A 209 16.36 26.11 4.51
C ASP A 209 17.77 26.56 4.95
N ALA A 210 18.50 27.21 4.05
CA ALA A 210 19.81 27.81 4.35
C ALA A 210 19.75 28.74 5.59
N GLU A 211 18.60 29.38 5.80
CA GLU A 211 18.31 30.20 6.99
C GLU A 211 18.41 29.40 8.29
N LEU A 212 17.85 28.18 8.34
CA LEU A 212 17.89 27.33 9.54
C LEU A 212 19.30 26.79 9.81
N ARG A 213 20.11 26.59 8.77
CA ARG A 213 21.53 26.21 8.92
C ARG A 213 22.42 27.36 9.38
N GLY A 214 22.00 28.61 9.16
CA GLY A 214 22.69 29.80 9.64
C GLY A 214 22.51 30.06 11.14
N LEU A 215 21.53 29.42 11.77
CA LEU A 215 21.25 29.61 13.19
C LEU A 215 22.19 28.76 14.05
N PRO A 216 22.94 29.35 15.00
CA PRO A 216 23.95 28.63 15.79
C PRO A 216 23.34 27.65 16.81
N ASN A 217 22.05 27.76 17.12
CA ASN A 217 21.33 26.93 18.07
C ASN A 217 20.53 25.79 17.42
N VAL A 218 20.59 25.65 16.10
CA VAL A 218 19.83 24.62 15.36
C VAL A 218 20.81 23.65 14.71
N THR A 219 20.65 22.36 15.00
CA THR A 219 21.42 21.29 14.36
C THR A 219 20.46 20.38 13.59
N ILE A 220 20.73 20.23 12.29
CA ILE A 220 19.92 19.40 11.39
C ILE A 220 20.78 18.21 10.98
N SER A 221 20.23 17.02 11.15
CA SER A 221 20.87 15.77 10.73
C SER A 221 20.17 15.23 9.48
N ASP A 222 20.94 14.73 8.52
CA ASP A 222 20.39 14.18 7.27
C ASP A 222 19.69 12.82 7.48
N SER A 223 19.95 12.17 8.61
CA SER A 223 19.45 10.85 8.94
C SER A 223 19.00 10.78 10.40
N ARG A 224 18.25 9.72 10.73
CA ARG A 224 17.77 9.48 12.09
C ARG A 224 18.96 9.29 13.03
N VAL A 225 19.11 10.18 14.01
CA VAL A 225 20.07 10.02 15.11
C VAL A 225 19.68 8.80 15.94
N THR A 226 20.50 7.78 15.91
CA THR A 226 20.31 6.54 16.68
C THR A 226 20.85 6.70 18.10
N MET A 227 20.52 5.75 18.99
CA MET A 227 21.10 5.74 20.35
C MET A 227 22.62 5.58 20.33
N MET A 228 23.15 4.84 19.35
CA MET A 228 24.59 4.68 19.14
C MET A 228 25.25 6.03 18.79
N ASP A 229 24.64 6.82 17.92
CA ASP A 229 25.15 8.15 17.56
C ASP A 229 25.18 9.10 18.76
N LYS A 230 24.16 9.04 19.63
CA LYS A 230 24.13 9.82 20.88
C LYS A 230 25.25 9.42 21.83
N GLU A 231 25.51 8.12 22.01
CA GLU A 231 26.61 7.66 22.86
C GLU A 231 27.98 7.93 22.24
N ASN A 232 28.07 7.97 20.90
CA ASN A 232 29.27 8.37 20.18
C ASN A 232 29.55 9.87 20.35
N GLN A 233 28.53 10.73 20.22
CA GLN A 233 28.62 12.17 20.50
C GLN A 233 29.05 12.45 21.96
N ARG A 234 28.62 11.62 22.90
CA ARG A 234 29.05 11.68 24.31
C ARG A 234 30.45 11.10 24.56
N GLY A 235 31.04 10.41 23.58
CA GLY A 235 32.32 9.70 23.70
C GLY A 235 32.27 8.37 24.48
N ARG A 236 31.11 7.98 25.02
CA ARG A 236 30.92 6.76 25.82
C ARG A 236 30.94 5.49 24.98
N TRP A 237 30.63 5.62 23.68
CA TRP A 237 30.59 4.48 22.77
C TRP A 237 31.90 3.68 22.75
N LYS A 238 33.06 4.35 22.85
CA LYS A 238 34.38 3.70 22.87
C LYS A 238 34.53 2.71 24.04
N VAL A 239 34.02 3.08 25.22
CA VAL A 239 34.06 2.24 26.42
C VAL A 239 33.12 1.05 26.28
N ILE A 240 31.92 1.28 25.75
CA ILE A 240 30.93 0.24 25.49
C ILE A 240 31.47 -0.78 24.49
N GLU A 241 32.09 -0.32 23.41
CA GLU A 241 32.71 -1.18 22.38
C GLU A 241 33.83 -2.05 22.96
N GLN A 242 34.73 -1.48 23.76
CA GLN A 242 35.79 -2.24 24.43
C GLN A 242 35.23 -3.27 25.41
N ALA A 243 34.24 -2.90 26.22
CA ALA A 243 33.61 -3.80 27.18
C ALA A 243 32.85 -4.96 26.50
N LEU A 244 32.18 -4.70 25.37
CA LEU A 244 31.51 -5.75 24.59
C LEU A 244 32.52 -6.72 23.98
N ARG A 245 33.61 -6.21 23.39
CA ARG A 245 34.70 -7.05 22.84
C ARG A 245 35.38 -7.89 23.92
N ALA A 246 35.68 -7.31 25.08
CA ALA A 246 36.28 -8.04 26.20
C ALA A 246 35.39 -9.18 26.72
N ARG A 247 34.06 -9.06 26.56
CA ARG A 247 33.07 -10.09 26.92
C ARG A 247 32.75 -11.05 25.77
N GLY A 248 33.40 -10.92 24.61
CA GLY A 248 33.10 -11.72 23.42
C GLY A 248 31.71 -11.47 22.83
N LEU A 249 31.07 -10.34 23.14
CA LEU A 249 29.75 -9.98 22.64
C LEU A 249 29.84 -9.21 21.31
N PRO A 250 28.88 -9.41 20.39
CA PRO A 250 28.86 -8.70 19.11
C PRO A 250 28.53 -7.21 19.31
N VAL A 251 29.36 -6.34 18.71
CA VAL A 251 29.24 -4.88 18.83
C VAL A 251 28.07 -4.34 18.00
N LEU A 252 27.88 -4.88 16.79
CA LEU A 252 26.74 -4.55 15.94
C LEU A 252 25.86 -5.77 15.69
N LYS A 253 24.57 -5.54 15.42
CA LYS A 253 23.61 -6.61 15.09
C LYS A 253 24.06 -7.49 13.92
N LYS A 254 24.76 -6.91 12.94
CA LYS A 254 25.31 -7.63 11.77
C LYS A 254 26.39 -8.63 12.18
N ASP A 255 27.17 -8.32 13.21
CA ASP A 255 28.24 -9.19 13.71
C ASP A 255 27.63 -10.39 14.44
N ALA A 256 26.54 -10.18 15.18
CA ALA A 256 25.78 -11.26 15.80
C ALA A 256 25.19 -12.24 14.77
N THR A 257 24.75 -11.72 13.61
CA THR A 257 24.20 -12.56 12.54
C THR A 257 25.30 -13.35 11.82
N ARG A 258 26.47 -12.75 11.61
CA ARG A 258 27.65 -13.45 11.05
C ARG A 258 28.18 -14.53 11.99
N GLN A 259 28.26 -14.27 13.29
CA GLN A 259 28.68 -15.27 14.27
C GLN A 259 27.73 -16.46 14.34
N LYS A 260 26.41 -16.24 14.23
CA LYS A 260 25.41 -17.31 14.11
C LYS A 260 25.47 -18.11 12.80
N LEU A 261 26.03 -17.56 11.74
CA LEU A 261 26.21 -18.25 10.46
C LEU A 261 27.53 -19.05 10.41
N LEU A 262 28.44 -18.82 11.35
CA LEU A 262 29.73 -19.51 11.48
C LEU A 262 29.71 -20.62 12.54
N LEU A 263 28.60 -20.75 13.28
CA LEU A 263 28.28 -21.84 14.21
C LEU A 263 27.22 -22.73 13.59
#